data_AF-A0A329B6S7-F1
#
_entry.id   AF-A0A329B6S7-F1
#
_cell.length_a   1.000
_cell.length_b   1.000
_cell.length_c   1.000
_cell.angle_alpha   90.00
_cell.angle_beta   90.00
_cell.angle_gamma   90.00
#
_symmetry.space_group_name_H-M   'P 1'
#
loop_
_entity.id
_entity.type
_entity.pdbx_description
1 polymer ?
#
loop_
_entity_poly.entity_id
_entity_poly.type
_entity_poly.pdbx_seq_one_letter_code
_entity_poly.pdbx_strand_id
1 'polypeptide(L)'
;MKKLLTLAVSVVLLVSAMIFQHSAFADTSTPGDSTKAFYTWYIKVQSGAKYPLLDKGIYSYVMKATADKLRDDYRHNRLPGDSDYFTKVQDYDDKDWLSNIATQPTLMLGDVAVVPVTFGSTDKVSVVVFLRKQGDAWKVVKVDDTLDYK
;
A
#
# COMPACT_ATOMS: atom_id res chain seq x y z
N MET A 1 -19.56 57.57 8.05
CA MET A 1 -19.80 56.48 7.08
C MET A 1 -18.51 55.91 6.47
N LYS A 2 -17.59 56.73 5.92
CA LYS A 2 -16.34 56.23 5.30
C LYS A 2 -15.43 55.40 6.23
N LYS A 3 -15.30 55.78 7.52
CA LYS A 3 -14.48 55.06 8.53
C LYS A 3 -15.04 53.69 8.95
N LEU A 4 -16.37 53.54 8.93
CA LEU A 4 -17.05 52.26 9.21
C LEU A 4 -16.90 51.30 8.02
N LEU A 5 -16.91 51.85 6.80
CA LEU A 5 -16.70 51.08 5.57
C LEU A 5 -15.27 50.52 5.48
N THR A 6 -14.26 51.33 5.81
CA THR A 6 -12.85 50.85 5.83
C THR A 6 -12.60 49.81 6.92
N LEU A 7 -13.21 49.95 8.10
CA LEU A 7 -13.10 48.93 9.15
C LEU A 7 -13.72 47.59 8.71
N ALA A 8 -14.88 47.64 8.05
CA ALA A 8 -15.56 46.45 7.54
C ALA A 8 -14.73 45.72 6.46
N VAL A 9 -14.10 46.47 5.54
CA VAL A 9 -13.24 45.88 4.50
C VAL A 9 -11.99 45.22 5.10
N SER A 10 -11.36 45.85 6.09
CA SER A 10 -10.19 45.27 6.78
C SER A 10 -10.53 43.99 7.55
N VAL A 11 -11.71 43.91 8.16
CA VAL A 11 -12.18 42.70 8.86
C VAL A 11 -12.45 41.56 7.87
N VAL A 12 -13.04 41.86 6.70
CA VAL A 12 -13.29 40.86 5.66
C VAL A 12 -11.99 40.29 5.07
N LEU A 13 -10.95 41.13 4.91
CA LEU A 13 -9.63 40.69 4.45
C LEU A 13 -8.91 39.81 5.49
N LEU A 14 -9.02 40.14 6.78
CA LEU A 14 -8.44 39.33 7.86
C LEU A 14 -9.12 37.97 8.03
N VAL A 15 -10.44 37.91 7.88
CA VAL A 15 -11.19 36.64 7.93
C VAL A 15 -10.89 35.77 6.70
N SER A 16 -10.70 36.37 5.52
CA SER A 16 -10.37 35.63 4.29
C SER A 16 -8.97 35.00 4.33
N ALA A 17 -8.02 35.60 5.05
CA ALA A 17 -6.67 35.06 5.18
C ALA A 17 -6.58 33.81 6.09
N MET A 18 -7.55 33.61 7.00
CA MET A 18 -7.58 32.44 7.90
C MET A 18 -8.17 31.18 7.25
N ILE A 19 -8.87 31.31 6.12
CA ILE A 19 -9.52 30.17 5.44
C ILE A 19 -8.51 29.39 4.56
N PHE A 20 -7.31 29.92 4.33
CA PHE A 20 -6.27 29.30 3.49
C PHE A 20 -5.18 28.53 4.26
N GLN A 21 -5.40 28.21 5.54
CA GLN A 21 -4.58 27.19 6.20
C GLN A 21 -5.00 25.79 5.70
N HIS A 22 -4.66 25.48 4.45
CA HIS A 22 -4.60 24.10 4.01
C HIS A 22 -3.45 23.46 4.79
N SER A 23 -3.80 22.73 5.85
CA SER A 23 -2.90 21.75 6.46
C SER A 23 -2.46 20.79 5.36
N ALA A 24 -1.26 21.01 4.81
CA ALA A 24 -0.60 20.01 4.01
C ALA A 24 -0.24 18.87 4.97
N PHE A 25 -1.16 17.92 5.14
CA PHE A 25 -0.83 16.64 5.72
C PHE A 25 0.14 15.99 4.75
N ALA A 26 1.44 16.05 5.05
CA ALA A 26 2.40 15.16 4.44
C ALA A 26 1.89 13.74 4.72
N ASP A 27 1.58 12.99 3.66
CA ASP A 27 1.17 11.60 3.80
C ASP A 27 2.40 10.81 4.31
N THR A 28 2.42 10.59 5.63
CA THR A 28 3.58 10.14 6.41
C THR A 28 3.73 8.62 6.41
N SER A 29 3.02 7.92 5.52
CA SER A 29 3.02 6.46 5.52
C SER A 29 4.44 5.91 5.33
N THR A 30 4.89 5.10 6.30
CA THR A 30 6.16 4.39 6.18
C THR A 30 6.00 3.23 5.21
N PRO A 31 7.09 2.70 4.61
CA PRO A 31 7.01 1.50 3.78
C PRO A 31 6.34 0.31 4.49
N GLY A 32 6.60 0.17 5.80
CA GLY A 32 5.95 -0.81 6.65
C GLY A 32 4.44 -0.61 6.72
N ASP A 33 3.98 0.60 7.01
CA ASP A 33 2.55 0.91 7.09
C ASP A 33 1.85 0.68 5.74
N SER A 34 2.46 1.12 4.63
CA SER A 34 1.92 0.89 3.28
C SER A 34 1.85 -0.60 2.96
N THR A 35 2.84 -1.39 3.39
CA THR A 35 2.85 -2.86 3.20
C THR A 35 1.74 -3.53 4.01
N LYS A 36 1.55 -3.13 5.27
CA LYS A 36 0.46 -3.66 6.11
C LYS A 36 -0.90 -3.28 5.55
N ALA A 37 -1.06 -2.05 5.08
CA ALA A 37 -2.29 -1.58 4.43
C ALA A 37 -2.60 -2.37 3.15
N PHE A 38 -1.58 -2.64 2.32
CA PHE A 38 -1.71 -3.48 1.13
C PHE A 38 -2.25 -4.86 1.48
N TYR A 39 -1.61 -5.60 2.40
CA TYR A 39 -2.06 -6.96 2.73
C TYR A 39 -3.42 -6.98 3.44
N THR A 40 -3.71 -5.98 4.27
CA THR A 40 -5.04 -5.84 4.88
C THR A 40 -6.14 -5.70 3.82
N TRP A 41 -5.90 -4.89 2.78
CA TRP A 41 -6.83 -4.77 1.66
C TRP A 41 -6.87 -6.04 0.81
N TYR A 42 -5.70 -6.61 0.49
CA TYR A 42 -5.56 -7.78 -0.37
C TYR A 42 -6.36 -8.97 0.18
N ILE A 43 -6.14 -9.31 1.45
CA ILE A 43 -6.82 -10.44 2.09
C ILE A 43 -8.32 -10.19 2.15
N LYS A 44 -8.78 -8.97 2.51
CA LYS A 44 -10.21 -8.64 2.54
C LYS A 44 -10.90 -8.81 1.18
N VAL A 45 -10.22 -8.44 0.09
CA VAL A 45 -10.76 -8.61 -1.27
C VAL A 45 -10.80 -10.08 -1.65
N GLN A 46 -9.75 -10.85 -1.32
CA GLN A 46 -9.69 -12.29 -1.56
C GLN A 46 -10.81 -13.03 -0.82
N SER A 47 -11.04 -12.72 0.45
CA SER A 47 -12.15 -13.27 1.27
C SER A 47 -13.53 -13.01 0.66
N GLY A 48 -13.67 -11.96 -0.14
CA GLY A 48 -14.88 -11.64 -0.90
C GLY A 48 -15.04 -12.44 -2.19
N ALA A 49 -14.33 -13.56 -2.36
CA ALA A 49 -14.31 -14.41 -3.55
C ALA A 49 -13.88 -13.69 -4.84
N LYS A 50 -13.08 -12.63 -4.72
CA LYS A 50 -12.54 -11.87 -5.85
C LYS A 50 -11.03 -11.94 -5.81
N TYR A 51 -10.41 -12.31 -6.93
CA TYR A 51 -8.96 -12.29 -7.02
C TYR A 51 -8.44 -10.83 -7.00
N PRO A 52 -7.70 -10.36 -5.98
CA PRO A 52 -7.34 -8.95 -5.82
C PRO A 52 -6.45 -8.44 -6.94
N LEU A 53 -5.65 -9.31 -7.58
CA LEU A 53 -4.90 -8.95 -8.77
C LEU A 53 -5.81 -8.37 -9.87
N LEU A 54 -7.06 -8.82 -9.98
CA LEU A 54 -8.03 -8.35 -10.97
C LEU A 54 -8.85 -7.13 -10.49
N ASP A 55 -8.73 -6.74 -9.22
CA ASP A 55 -9.41 -5.57 -8.67
C ASP A 55 -8.70 -4.26 -9.05
N LYS A 56 -9.45 -3.23 -9.45
CA LYS A 56 -8.86 -1.92 -9.81
C LYS A 56 -8.20 -1.22 -8.62
N GLY A 57 -8.64 -1.50 -7.39
CA GLY A 57 -8.09 -1.00 -6.15
C GLY A 57 -6.63 -1.40 -5.92
N ILE A 58 -6.11 -2.41 -6.63
CA ILE A 58 -4.70 -2.81 -6.52
C ILE A 58 -3.74 -1.66 -6.84
N TYR A 59 -4.13 -0.73 -7.70
CA TYR A 59 -3.29 0.41 -8.11
C TYR A 59 -3.05 1.44 -7.00
N SER A 60 -3.82 1.38 -5.91
CA SER A 60 -3.54 2.18 -4.70
C SER A 60 -2.29 1.68 -3.98
N TYR A 61 -1.95 0.39 -4.12
CA TYR A 61 -0.89 -0.27 -3.34
C TYR A 61 0.28 -0.78 -4.19
N VAL A 62 0.00 -1.20 -5.42
CA VAL A 62 0.99 -1.79 -6.33
C VAL A 62 1.26 -0.80 -7.46
N MET A 63 2.52 -0.70 -7.86
CA MET A 63 2.93 0.10 -9.00
C MET A 63 2.16 -0.37 -10.24
N LYS A 64 1.59 0.57 -11.02
CA LYS A 64 0.74 0.24 -12.17
C LYS A 64 1.42 -0.73 -13.14
N ALA A 65 2.68 -0.47 -13.49
CA ALA A 65 3.44 -1.33 -14.39
C ALA A 65 3.60 -2.77 -13.85
N THR A 66 3.85 -2.93 -12.55
CA THR A 66 3.93 -4.25 -11.90
C THR A 66 2.57 -4.97 -11.95
N ALA A 67 1.50 -4.30 -11.54
CA ALA A 67 0.16 -4.89 -11.55
C ALA A 67 -0.30 -5.27 -12.97
N ASP A 68 -0.04 -4.42 -13.96
CA ASP A 68 -0.36 -4.69 -15.37
C ASP A 68 0.42 -5.89 -15.91
N LYS A 69 1.72 -5.99 -15.60
CA LYS A 69 2.54 -7.12 -16.00
C LYS A 69 2.05 -8.43 -15.37
N LEU A 70 1.73 -8.42 -14.08
CA LEU A 70 1.19 -9.60 -13.39
C LEU A 70 -0.18 -10.01 -13.95
N ARG A 71 -1.03 -9.05 -14.32
CA ARG A 71 -2.32 -9.35 -14.99
C ARG A 71 -2.11 -9.99 -16.35
N ASP A 72 -1.16 -9.48 -17.12
CA ASP A 72 -0.80 -10.08 -18.41
C ASP A 72 -0.28 -11.51 -18.22
N ASP A 73 0.60 -11.73 -17.25
CA ASP A 73 1.13 -13.07 -16.94
C ASP A 73 0.03 -14.01 -16.48
N TYR A 74 -0.88 -13.56 -15.61
CA TYR A 74 -2.03 -14.33 -15.18
C TYR A 74 -2.92 -14.77 -16.35
N ARG A 75 -3.25 -13.86 -17.27
CA ARG A 75 -4.08 -14.18 -18.45
C ARG A 75 -3.43 -15.18 -19.41
N HIS A 76 -2.11 -15.29 -19.39
CA HIS A 76 -1.34 -16.18 -20.24
C HIS A 76 -0.79 -17.40 -19.50
N ASN A 77 -1.20 -17.65 -18.25
CA ASN A 77 -0.68 -18.71 -17.38
C ASN A 77 0.86 -18.69 -17.23
N ARG A 78 1.41 -17.48 -17.05
CA ARG A 78 2.85 -17.21 -16.86
C ARG A 78 3.18 -16.58 -15.52
N LEU A 79 2.27 -16.63 -14.55
CA LEU A 79 2.61 -16.18 -13.20
C LEU A 79 3.80 -17.00 -12.69
N PRO A 80 4.76 -16.37 -12.01
CA PRO A 80 5.92 -17.09 -11.50
C PRO A 80 5.53 -17.93 -10.28
N GLY A 81 5.96 -19.19 -10.28
CA GLY A 81 5.68 -20.16 -9.22
C GLY A 81 4.30 -20.81 -9.33
N ASP A 82 4.01 -21.71 -8.40
CA ASP A 82 2.78 -22.54 -8.36
C ASP A 82 1.78 -22.03 -7.29
N SER A 83 1.95 -20.80 -6.82
CA SER A 83 1.17 -20.19 -5.75
C SER A 83 0.85 -18.72 -6.06
N ASP A 84 0.04 -18.08 -5.22
CA ASP A 84 -0.27 -16.66 -5.41
C ASP A 84 1.00 -15.80 -5.35
N TYR A 85 1.10 -14.82 -6.26
CA TYR A 85 2.30 -14.00 -6.38
C TYR A 85 2.61 -13.17 -5.13
N PHE A 86 1.59 -12.69 -4.40
CA PHE A 86 1.77 -11.75 -3.29
C PHE A 86 1.83 -12.45 -1.93
N THR A 87 1.15 -13.58 -1.76
CA THR A 87 1.16 -14.34 -0.50
C THR A 87 2.09 -15.56 -0.52
N LYS A 88 2.50 -16.01 -1.71
CA LYS A 88 3.39 -17.16 -1.95
C LYS A 88 2.83 -18.50 -1.47
N VAL A 89 1.51 -18.57 -1.22
CA VAL A 89 0.79 -19.78 -0.81
C VAL A 89 -0.44 -20.02 -1.69
N GLN A 90 -0.98 -21.23 -1.69
CA GLN A 90 -2.20 -21.58 -2.42
C GLN A 90 -3.46 -21.18 -1.64
N ASP A 91 -3.44 -21.42 -0.32
CA ASP A 91 -4.52 -21.11 0.61
C ASP A 91 -3.96 -20.67 1.98
N TYR A 92 -4.82 -20.00 2.76
CA TYR A 92 -4.53 -19.57 4.11
C TYR A 92 -5.84 -19.25 4.86
N ASP A 93 -5.81 -19.21 6.20
CA ASP A 93 -6.94 -18.74 7.00
C ASP A 93 -6.97 -17.21 6.99
N ASP A 94 -7.94 -16.64 6.25
CA ASP A 94 -8.10 -15.20 6.12
C ASP A 94 -8.26 -14.47 7.46
N LYS A 95 -8.98 -15.06 8.44
CA LYS A 95 -9.24 -14.40 9.73
C LYS A 95 -7.98 -14.38 10.59
N ASP A 96 -7.25 -15.50 10.61
CA ASP A 96 -5.97 -15.58 11.30
C ASP A 96 -4.97 -14.60 10.69
N TRP A 97 -4.80 -14.62 9.36
CA TRP A 97 -3.85 -13.76 8.68
C TRP A 97 -4.19 -12.29 8.83
N LEU A 98 -5.47 -11.89 8.70
CA LEU A 98 -5.89 -10.49 8.91
C LEU A 98 -5.58 -9.98 10.32
N SER A 99 -5.65 -10.85 11.32
CA SER A 99 -5.36 -10.50 12.71
C SER A 99 -3.87 -10.50 13.02
N ASN A 100 -3.06 -11.17 12.19
CA ASN A 100 -1.65 -11.46 12.44
C ASN A 100 -0.74 -11.03 11.26
N ILE A 101 -0.87 -9.79 10.80
CA ILE A 101 0.08 -9.18 9.84
C ILE A 101 1.16 -8.42 10.61
N ALA A 102 2.38 -8.94 10.59
CA ALA A 102 3.54 -8.34 11.25
C ALA A 102 4.59 -7.88 10.22
N THR A 103 4.79 -6.56 10.12
CA THR A 103 5.89 -5.97 9.35
C THR A 103 7.14 -5.90 10.23
N GLN A 104 8.29 -6.20 9.63
CA GLN A 104 9.60 -6.07 10.28
C GLN A 104 10.24 -4.71 9.91
N PRO A 105 11.32 -4.30 10.60
CA PRO A 105 12.04 -3.08 10.27
C PRO A 105 12.40 -3.01 8.77
N THR A 106 12.13 -1.86 8.17
CA THR A 106 12.41 -1.62 6.75
C THR A 106 13.91 -1.49 6.50
N LEU A 107 14.41 -2.19 5.49
CA LEU A 107 15.75 -1.98 4.94
C LEU A 107 15.67 -1.08 3.70
N MET A 108 16.43 0.00 3.68
CA MET A 108 16.56 0.85 2.49
C MET A 108 17.75 0.42 1.64
N LEU A 109 17.50 0.08 0.38
CA LEU A 109 18.50 -0.22 -0.65
C LEU A 109 18.43 0.87 -1.72
N GLY A 110 19.11 2.00 -1.48
CA GLY A 110 18.96 3.18 -2.31
C GLY A 110 17.53 3.73 -2.23
N ASP A 111 16.84 3.79 -3.36
CA ASP A 111 15.45 4.27 -3.45
C ASP A 111 14.39 3.16 -3.30
N VAL A 112 14.83 1.93 -3.01
CA VAL A 112 13.96 0.77 -2.77
C VAL A 112 13.86 0.51 -1.28
N ALA A 113 12.64 0.46 -0.76
CA ALA A 113 12.36 -0.04 0.57
C ALA A 113 12.09 -1.55 0.51
N VAL A 114 12.73 -2.32 1.39
CA VAL A 114 12.54 -3.76 1.52
C VAL A 114 11.92 -4.04 2.88
N VAL A 115 10.72 -4.61 2.88
CA VAL A 115 9.92 -4.86 4.08
C VAL A 115 9.63 -6.36 4.17
N PRO A 116 10.28 -7.08 5.10
CA PRO A 116 9.86 -8.42 5.46
C PRO A 116 8.50 -8.34 6.16
N VAL A 117 7.59 -9.23 5.77
CA VAL A 117 6.27 -9.38 6.40
C VAL A 117 6.05 -10.84 6.75
N THR A 118 5.48 -11.07 7.92
CA THR A 118 5.04 -12.37 8.40
C THR A 118 3.53 -12.38 8.62
N PHE A 119 2.89 -13.46 8.23
CA PHE A 119 1.46 -13.71 8.40
C PHE A 119 1.21 -14.90 9.31
N GLY A 120 0.06 -14.86 9.98
CA GLY A 120 -0.47 -15.99 10.74
C GLY A 120 0.05 -16.08 12.16
N SER A 121 -0.70 -16.78 13.02
CA SER A 121 -0.36 -16.94 14.44
C SER A 121 0.55 -18.15 14.70
N THR A 122 0.30 -19.28 14.03
CA THR A 122 0.99 -20.57 14.26
C THR A 122 1.88 -20.95 13.08
N ASP A 123 1.29 -21.29 11.93
CA ASP A 123 2.02 -21.71 10.72
C ASP A 123 2.42 -20.47 9.91
N LYS A 124 3.43 -19.78 10.43
CA LYS A 124 3.83 -18.47 9.93
C LYS A 124 4.43 -18.54 8.54
N VAL A 125 3.91 -17.70 7.65
CA VAL A 125 4.45 -17.51 6.30
C VAL A 125 5.10 -16.15 6.23
N SER A 126 6.29 -16.08 5.64
CA SER A 126 7.00 -14.81 5.45
C SER A 126 7.30 -14.53 3.98
N VAL A 127 7.18 -13.27 3.60
CA VAL A 127 7.49 -12.77 2.26
C VAL A 127 8.31 -11.49 2.38
N VAL A 128 9.06 -11.18 1.31
CA VAL A 128 9.88 -9.96 1.22
C VAL A 128 9.26 -9.03 0.20
N VAL A 129 8.78 -7.88 0.67
CA VAL A 129 8.11 -6.88 -0.18
C VAL A 129 9.08 -5.76 -0.54
N PHE A 130 9.16 -5.44 -1.83
CA PHE A 130 9.95 -4.35 -2.35
C PHE A 130 9.01 -3.21 -2.75
N LEU A 131 9.26 -2.01 -2.24
CA LEU A 131 8.49 -0.81 -2.52
C LEU A 131 9.36 0.29 -3.11
N ARG A 132 8.77 1.10 -3.98
CA ARG A 132 9.34 2.36 -4.45
C ARG A 132 8.36 3.49 -4.21
N LYS A 133 8.88 4.70 -4.05
CA LYS A 133 8.05 5.90 -3.89
C LYS A 133 7.52 6.36 -5.27
N GLN A 134 6.21 6.60 -5.36
CA GLN A 134 5.55 7.23 -6.51
C GLN A 134 4.76 8.44 -6.00
N GLY A 135 5.27 9.64 -6.27
CA GLY A 135 4.79 10.85 -5.59
C GLY A 135 5.05 10.73 -4.09
N ASP A 136 4.00 10.80 -3.28
CA ASP A 136 4.09 10.65 -1.83
C ASP A 136 3.78 9.23 -1.32
N ALA A 137 3.36 8.31 -2.20
CA ALA A 137 2.96 6.95 -1.82
C ALA A 137 4.08 5.92 -2.03
N TRP A 138 4.26 5.00 -1.08
CA TRP A 138 5.05 3.79 -1.29
C TRP A 138 4.21 2.74 -2.00
N LYS A 139 4.73 2.19 -3.10
CA LYS A 139 4.04 1.17 -3.89
C LYS A 139 4.88 -0.07 -4.07
N VAL A 140 4.23 -1.22 -3.92
CA VAL A 140 4.80 -2.54 -4.16
C VAL A 140 5.25 -2.63 -5.62
N VAL A 141 6.50 -3.03 -5.83
CA VAL A 141 7.08 -3.28 -7.15
C VAL A 141 7.50 -4.73 -7.34
N LYS A 142 7.75 -5.47 -6.26
CA LYS A 142 8.09 -6.91 -6.26
C LYS A 142 7.72 -7.55 -4.91
N VAL A 143 7.38 -8.84 -4.91
CA VAL A 143 7.28 -9.67 -3.71
C VAL A 143 8.03 -10.98 -3.97
N ASP A 144 8.86 -11.38 -3.01
CA ASP A 144 9.62 -12.63 -3.03
C ASP A 144 9.26 -13.53 -1.84
N ASP A 145 9.50 -14.82 -1.98
CA ASP A 145 9.48 -15.77 -0.87
C ASP A 145 10.86 -15.85 -0.18
N THR A 146 10.98 -16.72 0.83
CA THR A 146 12.22 -16.98 1.56
C THR A 146 12.74 -18.40 1.31
N LEU A 147 12.36 -19.02 0.20
CA LEU A 147 12.78 -20.38 -0.13
C LEU A 147 14.23 -20.39 -0.66
N ASP A 148 14.86 -21.55 -0.56
CA ASP A 148 16.17 -21.77 -1.15
C ASP A 148 16.10 -21.68 -2.68
N TYR A 149 17.22 -21.29 -3.29
CA TYR A 149 17.38 -21.28 -4.74
C TYR A 149 17.12 -22.68 -5.34
N LYS A 150 16.37 -22.71 -6.45
CA LYS A 150 16.05 -23.92 -7.21
C LYS A 150 16.58 -23.82 -8.64
#